data_AF-A0A3N9NWG5-F1
#
_entry.id   AF-A0A3N9NWG5-F1
#
_cell.length_a   1.000
_cell.length_b   1.000
_cell.length_c   1.000
_cell.angle_alpha   90.00
_cell.angle_beta   90.00
_cell.angle_gamma   90.00
#
_symmetry.space_group_name_H-M   'P 1'
#
loop_
_entity.id
_entity.type
_entity.pdbx_description
1 polymer ?
#
loop_
_entity_poly.entity_id
_entity_poly.type
_entity_poly.pdbx_seq_one_letter_code
_entity_poly.pdbx_strand_id
1 'polypeptide(L)'
;MWIFRWIILLLIVFVMVMFFAQNSNEVVTINLMNKHPEMPLSLSLFLAATIGFLIATIVAIFNQIKLRMQISAMKREVRDVREELDRLRNFALEDEAEDDGTGTEESKS
;
A
#
# COMPACT_ATOMS: atom_id res chain seq x y z
N MET A 1 -6.84 17.51 8.50
CA MET A 1 -7.09 18.57 7.49
C MET A 1 -5.97 18.56 6.46
N TRP A 2 -6.30 18.41 5.17
CA TRP A 2 -5.31 18.38 4.07
C TRP A 2 -4.40 19.63 4.07
N ILE A 3 -4.97 20.80 4.38
CA ILE A 3 -4.25 22.08 4.53
C ILE A 3 -3.12 22.04 5.56
N PHE A 4 -3.34 21.43 6.72
CA PHE A 4 -2.35 21.38 7.79
C PHE A 4 -1.10 20.58 7.38
N ARG A 5 -1.32 19.52 6.57
CA ARG A 5 -0.22 18.72 6.01
C ARG A 5 0.65 19.52 5.04
N TRP A 6 0.05 20.38 4.22
CA TRP A 6 0.80 21.27 3.32
C TRP A 6 1.55 22.37 4.05
N ILE A 7 0.95 22.94 5.09
CA ILE A 7 1.61 23.96 5.93
C ILE A 7 2.86 23.39 6.59
N ILE A 8 2.77 22.19 7.18
CA ILE A 8 3.91 21.51 7.78
C ILE A 8 4.99 21.21 6.72
N LEU A 9 4.58 20.74 5.53
CA LEU A 9 5.52 20.44 4.47
C LEU A 9 6.26 21.70 4.00
N LEU A 10 5.55 22.82 3.85
CA LEU A 10 6.14 24.11 3.50
C LEU A 10 7.13 24.59 4.57
N LEU A 11 6.78 24.44 5.86
CA LEU A 11 7.68 24.77 6.97
C LEU A 11 8.97 23.94 6.93
N ILE A 12 8.85 22.63 6.69
CA ILE A 12 10.00 21.72 6.56
C ILE A 12 10.89 22.17 5.39
N VAL A 13 10.31 22.44 4.22
CA VAL A 13 11.06 22.92 3.04
C VAL A 13 11.76 24.24 3.35
N PHE A 14 11.09 25.18 4.02
CA PHE A 14 11.68 26.46 4.39
C PHE A 14 12.89 26.31 5.32
N VAL A 15 12.75 25.50 6.38
CA VAL A 15 13.86 25.19 7.32
C VAL A 15 15.02 24.54 6.58
N MET A 16 14.71 23.62 5.65
CA MET A 16 15.72 22.93 4.86
C MET A 16 16.47 23.92 3.95
N VAL A 17 15.77 24.78 3.20
CA VAL A 17 16.43 25.81 2.38
C VAL A 17 17.30 26.74 3.22
N MET A 18 16.81 27.17 4.39
CA MET A 18 17.57 28.02 5.31
C MET A 18 18.84 27.32 5.80
N PHE A 19 18.76 26.04 6.14
CA PHE A 19 19.90 25.22 6.55
C PHE A 19 20.93 25.10 5.41
N PHE A 20 20.48 24.80 4.20
CA PHE A 20 21.36 24.70 3.03
C PHE A 20 22.04 26.04 2.70
N ALA A 21 21.33 27.15 2.80
CA ALA A 21 21.87 28.48 2.54
C ALA A 21 22.97 28.86 3.56
N GLN A 22 22.73 28.62 4.85
CA GLN A 22 23.70 28.93 5.90
C GLN A 22 24.96 28.06 5.85
N ASN A 23 24.83 26.79 5.42
CA ASN A 23 25.93 25.83 5.36
C ASN A 23 26.50 25.67 3.93
N SER A 24 26.27 26.64 3.05
CA SER A 24 26.63 26.53 1.62
C SER A 24 28.14 26.51 1.36
N ASN A 25 28.93 27.18 2.21
CA ASN A 25 30.39 27.24 2.09
C ASN A 25 31.13 26.19 2.92
N GLU A 26 30.41 25.40 3.72
CA GLU A 26 31.01 24.39 4.58
C GLU A 26 31.38 23.14 3.76
N VAL A 27 32.64 22.73 3.89
CA VAL A 27 33.17 21.52 3.25
C VAL A 27 33.43 20.44 4.29
N VAL A 28 33.13 19.20 3.94
CA VAL A 28 33.37 18.04 4.81
C VAL A 28 34.18 16.99 4.07
N THR A 29 35.09 16.36 4.81
CA THR A 29 35.87 15.23 4.32
C THR A 29 35.05 13.96 4.51
N ILE A 30 34.61 13.35 3.42
CA ILE A 30 33.93 12.05 3.47
C ILE A 30 34.99 10.95 3.45
N ASN A 31 34.98 10.03 4.41
CA ASN A 31 35.81 8.84 4.35
C ASN A 31 35.12 7.76 3.50
N LEU A 32 35.55 7.64 2.24
CA LEU A 32 35.00 6.70 1.29
C LEU A 32 35.99 5.56 1.05
N MET A 33 35.99 4.57 1.96
CA MET A 33 36.73 3.28 1.93
C MET A 33 38.26 3.35 1.81
N ASN A 34 38.83 4.47 1.32
CA ASN A 34 40.26 4.85 1.18
C ASN A 34 40.45 6.23 0.50
N LYS A 35 39.37 6.93 0.10
CA LYS A 35 39.43 8.29 -0.46
C LYS A 35 38.84 9.29 0.52
N HIS A 36 39.47 10.47 0.57
CA HIS A 36 39.07 11.60 1.42
C HIS A 36 38.73 12.83 0.56
N PRO A 37 37.75 12.76 -0.35
CA PRO A 37 37.35 13.94 -1.11
C PRO A 37 36.72 14.97 -0.17
N GLU A 38 37.16 16.21 -0.30
CA GLU A 38 36.47 17.36 0.28
C GLU A 38 35.29 17.70 -0.62
N MET A 39 34.09 17.61 -0.06
CA MET A 39 32.85 17.93 -0.77
C MET A 39 32.03 18.92 0.05
N PRO A 40 31.26 19.81 -0.59
CA PRO A 40 30.32 20.67 0.12
C PRO A 40 29.35 19.83 0.96
N LEU A 41 29.18 20.18 2.24
CA LEU A 41 28.30 19.48 3.17
C LEU A 41 26.88 19.34 2.61
N SER A 42 26.40 20.40 1.98
CA SER A 42 25.10 20.46 1.31
C SER A 42 24.94 19.36 0.24
N LEU A 43 25.95 19.17 -0.61
CA LEU A 43 25.93 18.16 -1.67
C LEU A 43 25.97 16.74 -1.09
N SER A 44 26.84 16.50 -0.11
CA SER A 44 26.96 15.21 0.57
C SER A 44 25.67 14.79 1.25
N LEU A 45 25.04 15.71 1.97
CA LEU A 45 23.77 15.47 2.66
C LEU A 45 22.63 15.25 1.67
N PHE A 46 22.59 16.03 0.58
CA PHE A 46 21.61 15.86 -0.48
C PHE A 46 21.74 14.48 -1.15
N LEU A 47 22.96 14.03 -1.44
CA LEU A 47 23.20 12.73 -2.06
C LEU A 47 22.77 11.59 -1.15
N ALA A 48 23.15 11.64 0.14
CA ALA A 48 22.77 10.65 1.13
C ALA A 48 21.24 10.57 1.31
N ALA A 49 20.57 11.73 1.41
CA ALA A 49 19.12 11.81 1.49
C ALA A 49 18.45 11.27 0.22
N THR A 50 18.99 11.59 -0.97
CA THR A 50 18.46 11.11 -2.25
C THR A 50 18.57 9.59 -2.36
N ILE A 51 19.71 9.01 -1.99
CA ILE A 51 19.90 7.55 -2.00
C ILE A 51 18.94 6.88 -1.01
N GLY A 52 18.84 7.41 0.22
CA GLY A 52 17.89 6.91 1.21
C GLY A 52 16.45 6.97 0.72
N PHE A 53 16.06 8.09 0.10
CA PHE A 53 14.73 8.27 -0.48
C PHE A 53 14.45 7.29 -1.63
N LEU A 54 15.42 7.06 -2.52
CA LEU A 54 15.28 6.09 -3.61
C LEU A 54 15.05 4.68 -3.07
N ILE A 55 15.84 4.26 -2.08
CA ILE A 55 15.69 2.94 -1.44
C ILE A 55 14.31 2.83 -0.78
N ALA A 56 13.91 3.84 0.00
CA ALA A 56 12.59 3.86 0.64
C ALA A 56 11.44 3.81 -0.39
N THR A 57 11.59 4.52 -1.51
CA THR A 57 10.61 4.52 -2.60
C THR A 57 10.48 3.16 -3.24
N ILE A 58 11.61 2.49 -3.53
CA ILE A 58 11.62 1.13 -4.08
C ILE A 58 10.87 0.17 -3.13
N VAL A 59 11.19 0.21 -1.84
CA VAL A 59 10.51 -0.61 -0.81
C VAL A 59 9.01 -0.31 -0.77
N ALA A 60 8.62 0.97 -0.81
CA ALA A 60 7.23 1.39 -0.81
C ALA A 60 6.46 0.89 -2.05
N ILE A 61 7.08 0.93 -3.23
CA ILE A 61 6.50 0.40 -4.48
C ILE A 61 6.25 -1.10 -4.34
N PHE A 62 7.23 -1.87 -3.88
CA PHE A 62 7.07 -3.31 -3.68
C PHE A 62 5.94 -3.64 -2.69
N ASN A 63 5.87 -2.91 -1.58
CA ASN A 63 4.79 -3.06 -0.62
C ASN A 63 3.44 -2.73 -1.25
N GLN A 64 3.33 -1.65 -2.02
CA GLN A 64 2.08 -1.25 -2.66
C GLN A 64 1.59 -2.30 -3.66
N ILE A 65 2.49 -2.90 -4.44
CA ILE A 65 2.16 -3.99 -5.35
C ILE A 65 1.66 -5.21 -4.55
N LYS A 66 2.38 -5.60 -3.50
CA LYS A 66 1.99 -6.72 -2.62
C LYS A 66 0.62 -6.50 -1.99
N LEU A 67 0.31 -5.29 -1.55
CA LEU A 67 -1.00 -4.93 -0.99
C LEU A 67 -2.11 -5.05 -2.05
N ARG A 68 -1.88 -4.55 -3.26
CA ARG A 68 -2.87 -4.66 -4.35
C ARG A 68 -3.15 -6.11 -4.73
N MET A 69 -2.13 -6.97 -4.75
CA MET A 69 -2.30 -8.40 -5.00
C MET A 69 -3.14 -9.06 -3.90
N GLN A 70 -2.85 -8.77 -2.63
CA GLN A 70 -3.62 -9.30 -1.50
C GLN A 70 -5.09 -8.85 -1.54
N ILE A 71 -5.35 -7.57 -1.86
CA ILE A 71 -6.72 -7.06 -2.01
C ILE A 71 -7.47 -7.80 -3.12
N SER A 72 -6.80 -8.04 -4.26
CA SER A 72 -7.39 -8.78 -5.38
C SER A 72 -7.69 -10.24 -5.00
N ALA A 73 -6.77 -10.89 -4.29
CA ALA A 73 -6.95 -12.27 -3.81
C ALA A 73 -8.12 -12.37 -2.82
N MET A 74 -8.16 -11.51 -1.79
CA MET A 74 -9.27 -11.48 -0.82
C MET A 74 -10.62 -11.19 -1.51
N LYS A 75 -10.65 -10.32 -2.52
CA LYS A 75 -11.88 -10.03 -3.26
C LYS A 75 -12.38 -11.25 -4.05
N ARG A 76 -11.47 -12.07 -4.60
CA ARG A 76 -11.82 -13.32 -5.28
C ARG A 76 -12.38 -14.33 -4.29
N GLU A 77 -11.70 -14.55 -3.17
CA GLU A 77 -12.14 -15.46 -2.11
C GLU A 77 -13.54 -15.09 -1.59
N VAL A 78 -13.80 -13.81 -1.32
CA VAL A 78 -15.13 -13.34 -0.89
C VAL A 78 -16.20 -13.63 -1.93
N ARG A 79 -15.89 -13.51 -3.22
CA ARG A 79 -16.85 -13.84 -4.29
C ARG A 79 -17.09 -15.34 -4.35
N ASP A 80 -16.04 -16.13 -4.34
CA ASP A 80 -16.14 -17.58 -4.51
C ASP A 80 -16.92 -18.20 -3.32
N VAL A 81 -16.67 -17.76 -2.08
CA VAL A 81 -17.44 -18.16 -0.89
C VAL A 81 -18.91 -17.73 -0.97
N ARG A 82 -19.20 -16.55 -1.52
CA ARG A 82 -20.60 -16.11 -1.71
C ARG A 82 -21.32 -16.96 -2.75
N GLU A 83 -20.66 -17.31 -3.85
CA GLU A 83 -21.23 -18.20 -4.87
C GLU A 83 -21.51 -19.61 -4.32
N GLU A 84 -20.65 -20.14 -3.44
CA GLU A 84 -20.89 -21.41 -2.75
C GLU A 84 -22.10 -21.33 -1.83
N LEU A 85 -22.22 -20.26 -1.03
CA LEU A 85 -23.36 -20.05 -0.16
C LEU A 85 -24.68 -19.94 -0.95
N ASP A 86 -24.66 -19.22 -2.08
CA ASP A 86 -25.83 -19.08 -2.95
C ASP A 86 -26.22 -20.42 -3.61
N ARG A 87 -25.23 -21.23 -4.02
CA ARG A 87 -25.49 -22.59 -4.55
C ARG A 87 -26.11 -23.51 -3.49
N LEU A 88 -25.57 -23.52 -2.27
CA LEU A 88 -26.10 -24.33 -1.18
C LEU A 88 -27.52 -23.88 -0.78
N ARG A 89 -27.77 -22.57 -0.77
CA ARG A 89 -29.10 -22.03 -0.49
C ARG A 89 -30.11 -22.44 -1.57
N ASN A 90 -29.74 -22.35 -2.84
CA ASN A 90 -30.64 -22.74 -3.93
C ASN A 90 -30.93 -24.24 -3.90
N PHE A 91 -29.93 -25.07 -3.61
CA PHE A 91 -30.12 -26.52 -3.45
C PHE A 91 -31.11 -26.86 -2.32
N ALA A 92 -30.95 -26.25 -1.14
CA ALA A 92 -31.87 -26.47 -0.02
C ALA A 92 -33.33 -26.06 -0.32
N LEU A 93 -33.52 -25.02 -1.13
CA LEU A 93 -34.86 -24.56 -1.53
C LEU A 93 -35.50 -25.46 -2.61
N GLU A 94 -34.70 -26.11 -3.45
CA GLU A 94 -35.17 -27.05 -4.46
C GLU A 94 -35.59 -28.39 -3.82
N ASP A 95 -34.82 -28.87 -2.84
CA ASP A 95 -35.18 -30.04 -2.02
C ASP A 95 -36.49 -29.81 -1.24
N GLU A 96 -36.70 -28.63 -0.64
CA GLU A 96 -37.96 -28.29 0.04
C GLU A 96 -39.16 -28.23 -0.92
N ALA A 97 -38.94 -27.80 -2.17
CA ALA A 97 -40.00 -27.72 -3.18
C ALA A 97 -40.38 -29.09 -3.77
N GLU A 98 -39.45 -30.04 -3.85
CA GLU A 98 -39.76 -31.44 -4.22
C GLU A 98 -40.49 -32.19 -3.09
N ASP A 99 -40.19 -31.90 -1.82
CA ASP A 99 -40.87 -32.50 -0.67
C ASP A 99 -42.31 -31.97 -0.50
N ASP A 100 -42.57 -30.67 -0.76
CA ASP A 100 -43.92 -30.08 -0.72
C ASP A 100 -44.80 -30.50 -1.92
N GLY A 101 -44.19 -30.91 -3.03
CA GLY A 101 -44.90 -31.31 -4.26
C GLY A 101 -45.42 -32.75 -4.26
N THR A 102 -44.85 -33.65 -3.45
CA THR A 102 -45.17 -35.09 -3.47
C THR A 102 -46.29 -35.51 -2.51
N GLY A 103 -46.81 -34.59 -1.69
CA GLY A 103 -47.88 -34.88 -0.72
C GLY A 103 -49.33 -34.84 -1.25
N THR A 104 -49.57 -34.42 -2.50
CA THR A 104 -50.94 -34.09 -2.96
C THR A 104 -51.59 -35.04 -3.97
N GLU A 105 -50.87 -36.05 -4.50
CA GLU A 105 -51.44 -36.91 -5.56
C GLU A 105 -51.93 -38.31 -5.12
N GLU A 106 -51.66 -38.78 -3.89
CA GLU A 106 -52.10 -40.13 -3.47
C GLU A 106 -53.55 -40.22 -2.91
N SER A 107 -54.28 -39.12 -2.78
CA SER A 107 -55.65 -39.12 -2.22
C SER A 107 -56.74 -38.93 -3.28
N LYS A 108 -56.78 -39.77 -4.33
CA LYS A 108 -57.99 -39.99 -5.16
C LYS A 108 -57.82 -41.24 -6.03
N SER A 109 -58.11 -42.40 -5.45
CA SER A 109 -58.50 -43.61 -6.19
C SER A 109 -59.59 -44.33 -5.39
#